data_AF-A0A3A8WYH2-F1
#
_entry.id   AF-A0A3A8WYH2-F1
#
_cell.length_a   1.000
_cell.length_b   1.000
_cell.length_c   1.000
_cell.angle_alpha   90.00
_cell.angle_beta   90.00
_cell.angle_gamma   90.00
#
_symmetry.space_group_name_H-M   'P 1'
#
loop_
_entity.id
_entity.type
_entity.pdbx_description
1 polymer ?
#
loop_
_entity_poly.entity_id
_entity_poly.type
_entity_poly.pdbx_seq_one_letter_code
_entity_poly.pdbx_strand_id
1 'polypeptide(L)'
;MFFAMLFMAGNVGGGMIADGSRFVNYKEEVVFMYKGKKAIGVCTAELDEKYQTKLLGYVLKELIKRGDYVFVFGTDSDMFLMNDSDFGDASVFELINYDLLDGIVIFSDTMKQASFIDDIVHQAKGHEVPVVSVGKEIEGCYNVVYDSEAAFEVIVRHVIEYHGAREVNFIGGIQGNEIADKRLEIYKRVLDENDIPFEESRVGYGDFWAGPTIEVMDEFMEPTKVPPEAIICANDSMAVTVCDYLNERDICVPDEILVTGIDGIDEGVRHFPGITTCARDEINDSKKIADIVQQVSTGKLAPKLTILEYHLRLSQSCGCQRNHLFDCSRLIMGLNWDMASYHSNIRYYAKMSEAFLDCKDDSAFKKILFEYMPEGSFICINSDLGIGKKTANSHFYQDNAFTPRMKSFTKLNGKITAEDCPVEKIIPEAGTGVSDDMPVILLPLHFGENVTGYMGLWIDLGHKMDMNNVIYFLRSFDNSAGYRMAHL
;
A
#
# COMPACT_ATOMS: atom_id res chain seq x y z
N MET A 1 -11.10 -13.84 52.16
CA MET A 1 -11.64 -14.69 53.24
C MET A 1 -13.15 -14.80 53.04
N PHE A 2 -13.60 -15.70 52.16
CA PHE A 2 -14.03 -17.08 52.46
C PHE A 2 -15.42 -17.16 53.12
N PHE A 3 -16.43 -17.45 52.31
CA PHE A 3 -17.71 -18.10 52.63
C PHE A 3 -17.86 -19.20 51.56
N ALA A 4 -17.72 -20.52 51.82
CA ALA A 4 -18.58 -21.45 52.57
C ALA A 4 -20.05 -21.40 52.10
N MET A 5 -20.80 -22.47 51.81
CA MET A 5 -20.67 -23.93 51.76
C MET A 5 -22.02 -24.45 51.19
N LEU A 6 -22.02 -25.61 50.50
CA LEU A 6 -23.10 -26.62 50.35
C LEU A 6 -24.55 -26.22 50.00
N PHE A 7 -25.15 -26.84 48.96
CA PHE A 7 -25.96 -28.08 49.09
C PHE A 7 -26.38 -28.65 47.72
N MET A 8 -26.37 -29.99 47.63
CA MET A 8 -26.88 -30.79 46.51
C MET A 8 -28.36 -31.20 46.72
N ALA A 9 -29.01 -31.44 45.58
CA ALA A 9 -30.09 -32.40 45.29
C ALA A 9 -31.55 -32.04 45.64
N GLY A 10 -32.41 -32.14 44.61
CA GLY A 10 -33.87 -32.26 44.75
C GLY A 10 -34.64 -31.68 43.56
N ASN A 11 -35.01 -32.54 42.61
CA ASN A 11 -35.70 -32.20 41.36
C ASN A 11 -37.23 -32.07 41.56
N VAL A 12 -37.90 -31.58 40.50
CA VAL A 12 -39.34 -31.56 40.18
C VAL A 12 -40.10 -30.25 40.49
N GLY A 13 -40.41 -29.49 39.42
CA GLY A 13 -41.67 -28.75 39.32
C GLY A 13 -41.62 -27.38 38.61
N GLY A 14 -41.70 -27.40 37.26
CA GLY A 14 -42.44 -26.42 36.43
C GLY A 14 -42.10 -24.93 36.49
N GLY A 15 -41.56 -24.39 35.39
CA GLY A 15 -41.60 -22.95 35.09
C GLY A 15 -40.63 -22.55 33.98
N MET A 16 -41.14 -22.22 32.79
CA MET A 16 -40.38 -21.60 31.70
C MET A 16 -39.88 -20.22 32.13
N ILE A 17 -38.56 -19.98 32.06
CA ILE A 17 -37.99 -18.66 31.74
C ILE A 17 -36.75 -18.92 30.87
N ALA A 18 -36.70 -18.23 29.73
CA ALA A 18 -35.64 -18.30 28.74
C ALA A 18 -34.35 -17.65 29.26
N ASP A 19 -33.23 -18.39 29.22
CA ASP A 19 -31.86 -17.86 29.24
C ASP A 19 -30.88 -18.97 28.81
N GLY A 20 -29.85 -18.58 28.05
CA GLY A 20 -28.52 -19.17 28.04
C GLY A 20 -28.34 -20.68 27.86
N SER A 21 -27.77 -21.03 26.70
CA SER A 21 -26.80 -22.12 26.50
C SER A 21 -27.27 -23.58 26.68
N ARG A 22 -27.17 -24.38 25.60
CA ARG A 22 -26.52 -25.70 25.64
C ARG A 22 -26.25 -26.27 24.25
N PHE A 23 -24.95 -26.36 23.97
CA PHE A 23 -24.21 -27.38 23.23
C PHE A 23 -25.00 -28.35 22.35
N VAL A 24 -24.78 -28.22 21.04
CA VAL A 24 -24.84 -29.33 20.08
C VAL A 24 -23.49 -29.37 19.39
N ASN A 25 -22.83 -30.53 19.46
CA ASN A 25 -21.49 -30.79 18.96
C ASN A 25 -21.59 -31.23 17.49
N TYR A 26 -21.45 -30.28 16.58
CA TYR A 26 -21.00 -30.48 15.20
C TYR A 26 -19.86 -29.47 15.00
N LYS A 27 -18.74 -29.88 14.40
CA LYS A 27 -17.73 -28.93 13.91
C LYS A 27 -18.34 -28.14 12.74
N GLU A 28 -19.22 -27.20 13.05
CA GLU A 28 -19.51 -26.08 12.16
C GLU A 28 -18.42 -25.04 12.44
N GLU A 29 -17.71 -24.62 11.40
CA GLU A 29 -16.74 -23.53 11.45
C GLU A 29 -17.45 -22.30 12.02
N VAL A 30 -17.08 -21.89 13.23
CA VAL A 30 -17.60 -20.67 13.84
C VAL A 30 -16.94 -19.51 13.11
N VAL A 31 -17.61 -18.97 12.11
CA VAL A 31 -17.20 -17.72 11.44
C VAL A 31 -17.54 -16.57 12.39
N PHE A 32 -16.53 -15.77 12.76
CA PHE A 32 -16.76 -14.58 13.58
C PHE A 32 -17.47 -13.53 12.72
N MET A 33 -18.34 -12.71 13.31
CA MET A 33 -19.13 -11.74 12.55
C MET A 33 -19.15 -10.40 13.27
N TYR A 34 -18.36 -9.45 12.80
CA TYR A 34 -18.39 -8.06 13.24
C TYR A 34 -19.57 -7.33 12.61
N LYS A 35 -20.48 -6.78 13.43
CA LYS A 35 -21.75 -6.17 12.98
C LYS A 35 -22.57 -7.06 12.03
N GLY A 36 -22.45 -8.39 12.15
CA GLY A 36 -23.14 -9.32 11.25
C GLY A 36 -22.52 -9.43 9.85
N LYS A 37 -21.27 -9.00 9.68
CA LYS A 37 -20.43 -9.17 8.48
C LYS A 37 -19.11 -9.83 8.85
N LYS A 38 -18.44 -10.46 7.88
CA LYS A 38 -17.04 -10.87 8.07
C LYS A 38 -16.15 -9.64 8.12
N ALA A 39 -15.14 -9.63 8.97
CA ALA A 39 -14.20 -8.52 9.09
C ALA A 39 -12.83 -8.91 8.55
N ILE A 40 -12.31 -8.13 7.60
CA ILE A 40 -11.01 -8.34 6.98
C ILE A 40 -10.08 -7.19 7.37
N GLY A 41 -8.91 -7.53 7.91
CA GLY A 41 -7.82 -6.58 8.11
C GLY A 41 -6.96 -6.49 6.86
N VAL A 42 -6.55 -5.29 6.47
CA VAL A 42 -5.63 -5.05 5.35
C VAL A 42 -4.46 -4.24 5.87
N CYS A 43 -3.25 -4.80 5.87
CA CYS A 43 -2.02 -4.13 6.29
C CYS A 43 -1.25 -3.67 5.06
N THR A 44 -0.85 -2.40 5.02
CA THR A 44 -0.15 -1.79 3.88
C THR A 44 0.71 -0.63 4.34
N ALA A 45 1.73 -0.31 3.56
CA ALA A 45 2.53 0.89 3.69
C ALA A 45 2.42 1.76 2.43
N GLU A 46 3.11 2.91 2.41
CA GLU A 46 3.20 3.81 1.25
C GLU A 46 1.83 4.26 0.72
N LEU A 47 0.91 4.66 1.61
CA LEU A 47 -0.46 5.08 1.25
C LEU A 47 -0.54 6.38 0.43
N ASP A 48 0.57 7.10 0.26
CA ASP A 48 0.70 8.23 -0.66
C ASP A 48 1.16 7.82 -2.07
N GLU A 49 1.67 6.59 -2.25
CA GLU A 49 2.17 6.12 -3.53
C GLU A 49 1.02 5.71 -4.46
N LYS A 50 0.90 6.41 -5.59
CA LYS A 50 -0.20 6.22 -6.56
C LYS A 50 -0.27 4.81 -7.15
N TYR A 51 0.89 4.16 -7.31
CA TYR A 51 0.95 2.81 -7.88
C TYR A 51 0.32 1.78 -6.93
N GLN A 52 0.71 1.82 -5.65
CA GLN A 52 0.24 0.88 -4.63
C GLN A 52 -1.23 1.08 -4.29
N THR A 53 -1.65 2.34 -4.13
CA THR A 53 -3.04 2.69 -3.81
C THR A 53 -4.05 2.25 -4.88
N LYS A 54 -3.61 2.04 -6.13
CA LYS A 54 -4.47 1.56 -7.22
C LYS A 54 -4.92 0.11 -7.00
N LEU A 55 -3.99 -0.81 -6.76
CA LEU A 55 -4.32 -2.22 -6.48
C LEU A 55 -5.11 -2.34 -5.18
N LEU A 56 -4.66 -1.67 -4.11
CA LEU A 56 -5.36 -1.60 -2.83
C LEU A 56 -6.82 -1.16 -3.04
N GLY A 57 -7.05 -0.05 -3.75
CA GLY A 57 -8.39 0.45 -4.02
C GLY A 57 -9.30 -0.54 -4.75
N TYR A 58 -8.76 -1.33 -5.68
CA TYR A 58 -9.54 -2.39 -6.33
C TYR A 58 -9.80 -3.59 -5.41
N VAL A 59 -8.82 -4.01 -4.59
CA VAL A 59 -9.01 -5.06 -3.59
C VAL A 59 -10.10 -4.68 -2.59
N LEU A 60 -10.04 -3.46 -2.04
CA LEU A 60 -11.08 -2.95 -1.14
C LEU A 60 -12.46 -2.98 -1.78
N LYS A 61 -12.59 -2.58 -3.06
CA LYS A 61 -13.85 -2.65 -3.80
C LYS A 61 -14.38 -4.07 -3.92
N GLU A 62 -13.52 -5.04 -4.19
CA GLU A 62 -13.93 -6.44 -4.32
C GLU A 62 -14.32 -7.07 -2.96
N LEU A 63 -13.65 -6.71 -1.86
CA LEU A 63 -14.03 -7.14 -0.52
C LEU A 63 -15.39 -6.56 -0.09
N ILE A 64 -15.60 -5.26 -0.28
CA ILE A 64 -16.88 -4.60 0.03
C ILE A 64 -18.02 -5.20 -0.81
N LYS A 65 -17.81 -5.46 -2.11
CA LYS A 65 -18.81 -6.13 -2.98
C LYS A 65 -19.23 -7.51 -2.46
N ARG A 66 -18.35 -8.20 -1.74
CA ARG A 66 -18.62 -9.52 -1.12
C ARG A 66 -19.32 -9.41 0.24
N GLY A 67 -19.56 -8.19 0.72
CA GLY A 67 -20.24 -7.91 1.98
C GLY A 67 -19.32 -7.96 3.20
N ASP A 68 -18.01 -7.95 3.00
CA ASP A 68 -17.03 -7.90 4.09
C ASP A 68 -16.94 -6.47 4.67
N TYR A 69 -16.70 -6.37 5.97
CA TYR A 69 -16.30 -5.15 6.66
C TYR A 69 -14.78 -5.06 6.63
N VAL A 70 -14.20 -3.91 6.26
CA VAL A 70 -12.75 -3.83 6.01
C VAL A 70 -12.09 -2.77 6.89
N PHE A 71 -11.08 -3.20 7.65
CA PHE A 71 -10.14 -2.33 8.36
C PHE A 71 -8.84 -2.28 7.57
N VAL A 72 -8.33 -1.09 7.27
CA VAL A 72 -7.04 -0.90 6.62
C VAL A 72 -6.07 -0.30 7.64
N PHE A 73 -5.05 -1.04 8.04
CA PHE A 73 -3.97 -0.58 8.90
C PHE A 73 -2.83 -0.11 8.00
N GLY A 74 -2.60 1.20 7.96
CA GLY A 74 -1.77 1.84 6.96
C GLY A 74 -0.67 2.72 7.53
N THR A 75 0.46 2.76 6.84
CA THR A 75 1.53 3.75 7.07
C THR A 75 1.76 4.59 5.82
N ASP A 76 2.31 5.78 5.97
CA ASP A 76 2.79 6.58 4.82
C ASP A 76 4.27 6.29 4.49
N SER A 77 5.06 5.84 5.46
CA SER A 77 6.42 5.34 5.23
C SER A 77 6.45 3.85 4.88
N ASP A 78 7.50 3.42 4.18
CA ASP A 78 7.81 2.01 3.87
C ASP A 78 8.57 1.30 5.02
N MET A 79 8.86 2.06 6.08
CA MET A 79 9.59 1.71 7.30
C MET A 79 11.02 1.20 7.05
N PHE A 80 11.63 1.53 5.91
CA PHE A 80 12.95 1.02 5.54
C PHE A 80 14.08 1.46 6.47
N LEU A 81 14.04 2.69 7.01
CA LEU A 81 15.15 3.27 7.75
C LEU A 81 15.26 2.76 9.19
N MET A 82 14.20 2.19 9.76
CA MET A 82 14.11 1.73 11.16
C MET A 82 14.51 2.84 12.15
N ASN A 83 14.10 4.06 11.85
CA ASN A 83 14.27 5.20 12.75
C ASN A 83 13.05 5.33 13.69
N ASP A 84 13.14 6.22 14.69
CA ASP A 84 12.06 6.45 15.66
C ASP A 84 10.69 6.72 15.00
N SER A 85 10.66 7.45 13.88
CA SER A 85 9.42 7.70 13.11
C SER A 85 8.85 6.41 12.52
N ASP A 86 9.69 5.56 11.92
CA ASP A 86 9.23 4.29 11.32
C ASP A 86 8.62 3.35 12.38
N PHE A 87 9.17 3.36 13.60
CA PHE A 87 8.60 2.62 14.72
C PHE A 87 7.28 3.24 15.22
N GLY A 88 7.13 4.55 15.14
CA GLY A 88 5.85 5.22 15.41
C GLY A 88 4.82 4.93 14.33
N ASP A 89 5.23 4.86 13.06
CA ASP A 89 4.38 4.46 11.94
C ASP A 89 3.87 3.02 12.13
N ALA A 90 4.78 2.10 12.43
CA ALA A 90 4.46 0.69 12.63
C ALA A 90 3.52 0.42 13.83
N SER A 91 3.36 1.38 14.75
CA SER A 91 2.46 1.25 15.91
C SER A 91 1.02 0.97 15.53
N VAL A 92 0.59 1.38 14.33
CA VAL A 92 -0.77 1.08 13.83
C VAL A 92 -1.05 -0.41 13.74
N PHE A 93 -0.03 -1.26 13.56
CA PHE A 93 -0.19 -2.71 13.53
C PHE A 93 -0.42 -3.31 14.94
N GLU A 94 -0.06 -2.60 16.01
CA GLU A 94 -0.43 -2.99 17.39
C GLU A 94 -1.93 -2.78 17.68
N LEU A 95 -2.62 -1.96 16.87
CA LEU A 95 -4.06 -1.72 16.99
C LEU A 95 -4.89 -2.89 16.47
N ILE A 96 -4.28 -3.83 15.75
CA ILE A 96 -4.98 -4.98 15.17
C ILE A 96 -5.56 -5.83 16.29
N ASN A 97 -6.89 -5.87 16.35
CA ASN A 97 -7.62 -6.77 17.23
C ASN A 97 -7.93 -8.06 16.45
N TYR A 98 -7.05 -9.05 16.55
CA TYR A 98 -7.14 -10.32 15.81
C TYR A 98 -8.41 -11.12 16.13
N ASP A 99 -8.97 -10.99 17.35
CA ASP A 99 -10.23 -11.63 17.74
C ASP A 99 -11.44 -11.09 16.94
N LEU A 100 -11.31 -9.93 16.31
CA LEU A 100 -12.36 -9.34 15.48
C LEU A 100 -12.28 -9.74 14.01
N LEU A 101 -11.19 -10.35 13.56
CA LEU A 101 -10.91 -10.52 12.13
C LEU A 101 -11.07 -11.98 11.67
N ASP A 102 -11.71 -12.16 10.52
CA ASP A 102 -11.85 -13.45 9.82
C ASP A 102 -10.70 -13.72 8.84
N GLY A 103 -9.86 -12.72 8.57
CA GLY A 103 -8.71 -12.83 7.69
C GLY A 103 -7.92 -11.54 7.61
N ILE A 104 -6.65 -11.65 7.27
CA ILE A 104 -5.74 -10.52 7.06
C ILE A 104 -5.15 -10.58 5.66
N VAL A 105 -5.08 -9.44 4.98
CA VAL A 105 -4.32 -9.23 3.75
C VAL A 105 -3.13 -8.35 4.08
N ILE A 106 -1.92 -8.73 3.68
CA ILE A 106 -0.72 -7.92 3.85
C ILE A 106 -0.17 -7.57 2.47
N PHE A 107 -0.08 -6.28 2.14
CA PHE A 107 0.68 -5.78 0.98
C PHE A 107 2.17 -5.77 1.32
N SER A 108 2.76 -6.96 1.34
CA SER A 108 4.11 -7.23 1.84
C SER A 108 5.23 -6.57 1.03
N ASP A 109 4.98 -6.19 -0.22
CA ASP A 109 5.93 -5.46 -1.08
C ASP A 109 6.11 -3.99 -0.68
N THR A 110 5.07 -3.39 -0.12
CA THR A 110 5.10 -2.02 0.43
C THR A 110 5.84 -1.93 1.76
N MET A 111 5.91 -3.02 2.54
CA MET A 111 6.59 -3.06 3.84
C MET A 111 8.02 -3.58 3.66
N LYS A 112 9.05 -2.74 3.83
CA LYS A 112 10.44 -3.16 3.58
C LYS A 112 11.03 -4.01 4.68
N GLN A 113 10.54 -3.87 5.92
CA GLN A 113 11.07 -4.60 7.06
C GLN A 113 10.30 -5.87 7.35
N ALA A 114 10.99 -7.00 7.26
CA ALA A 114 10.40 -8.32 7.46
C ALA A 114 9.87 -8.52 8.88
N SER A 115 10.50 -7.92 9.90
CA SER A 115 10.09 -8.08 11.30
C SER A 115 8.64 -7.65 11.55
N PHE A 116 8.19 -6.55 10.94
CA PHE A 116 6.80 -6.10 11.06
C PHE A 116 5.81 -7.11 10.46
N ILE A 117 6.17 -7.70 9.32
CA ILE A 117 5.34 -8.72 8.66
C ILE A 117 5.30 -9.99 9.51
N ASP A 118 6.47 -10.46 9.97
CA ASP A 118 6.61 -11.67 10.78
C ASP A 118 5.79 -11.57 12.08
N ASP A 119 5.78 -10.41 12.72
CA ASP A 119 5.00 -10.16 13.93
C ASP A 119 3.49 -10.23 13.66
N ILE A 120 3.00 -9.59 12.59
CA ILE A 120 1.58 -9.68 12.20
C ILE A 120 1.20 -11.14 11.92
N VAL A 121 2.03 -11.86 11.17
CA VAL A 121 1.81 -13.28 10.84
C VAL A 121 1.81 -14.16 12.09
N HIS A 122 2.73 -13.91 13.02
CA HIS A 122 2.82 -14.63 14.28
C HIS A 122 1.56 -14.43 15.14
N GLN A 123 1.12 -13.18 15.31
CA GLN A 123 -0.08 -12.86 16.09
C GLN A 123 -1.34 -13.41 15.44
N ALA A 124 -1.49 -13.28 14.12
CA ALA A 124 -2.61 -13.84 13.37
C ALA A 124 -2.71 -15.37 13.55
N LYS A 125 -1.56 -16.06 13.46
CA LYS A 125 -1.50 -17.51 13.70
C LYS A 125 -1.89 -17.89 15.12
N GLY A 126 -1.52 -17.10 16.12
CA GLY A 126 -1.91 -17.30 17.52
C GLY A 126 -3.43 -17.23 17.75
N HIS A 127 -4.14 -16.49 16.90
CA HIS A 127 -5.61 -16.31 16.95
C HIS A 127 -6.34 -17.11 15.85
N GLU A 128 -5.65 -18.03 15.17
CA GLU A 128 -6.20 -18.85 14.08
C GLU A 128 -6.77 -18.03 12.89
N VAL A 129 -6.26 -16.80 12.68
CA VAL A 129 -6.66 -15.92 11.59
C VAL A 129 -5.79 -16.19 10.34
N PRO A 130 -6.38 -16.52 9.18
CA PRO A 130 -5.61 -16.75 7.96
C PRO A 130 -5.03 -15.46 7.40
N VAL A 131 -3.79 -15.52 6.91
CA VAL A 131 -3.08 -14.38 6.31
C VAL A 131 -2.83 -14.62 4.83
N VAL A 132 -3.22 -13.66 4.00
CA VAL A 132 -2.90 -13.58 2.57
C VAL A 132 -1.81 -12.54 2.38
N SER A 133 -0.64 -12.96 1.91
CA SER A 133 0.44 -12.04 1.53
C SER A 133 0.32 -11.70 0.06
N VAL A 134 0.39 -10.41 -0.29
CA VAL A 134 0.42 -9.90 -1.66
C VAL A 134 1.79 -9.26 -1.89
N GLY A 135 2.50 -9.69 -2.93
CA GLY A 135 3.79 -9.14 -3.35
C GLY A 135 4.99 -10.06 -3.07
N LYS A 136 5.19 -10.50 -1.83
CA LYS A 136 6.31 -11.36 -1.40
C LYS A 136 5.80 -12.70 -0.87
N GLU A 137 6.62 -13.74 -1.04
CA GLU A 137 6.41 -15.02 -0.37
C GLU A 137 6.78 -14.91 1.11
N ILE A 138 5.80 -15.15 1.98
CA ILE A 138 5.97 -15.14 3.44
C ILE A 138 5.58 -16.52 3.98
N GLU A 139 6.40 -17.06 4.88
CA GLU A 139 6.16 -18.37 5.48
C GLU A 139 4.88 -18.33 6.34
N GLY A 140 4.04 -19.37 6.23
CA GLY A 140 2.78 -19.45 6.98
C GLY A 140 1.58 -18.74 6.33
N CYS A 141 1.81 -17.93 5.29
CA CYS A 141 0.76 -17.22 4.56
C CYS A 141 0.17 -18.02 3.37
N TYR A 142 -0.89 -17.48 2.78
CA TYR A 142 -1.30 -17.76 1.41
C TYR A 142 -0.68 -16.67 0.53
N ASN A 143 0.29 -17.03 -0.29
CA ASN A 143 1.11 -16.07 -1.02
C ASN A 143 0.54 -15.79 -2.41
N VAL A 144 0.38 -14.51 -2.74
CA VAL A 144 0.01 -14.00 -4.06
C VAL A 144 1.18 -13.16 -4.55
N VAL A 145 1.93 -13.68 -5.52
CA VAL A 145 3.17 -13.06 -6.01
C VAL A 145 3.09 -12.79 -7.49
N TYR A 146 3.96 -11.91 -7.97
CA TYR A 146 4.03 -11.51 -9.37
C TYR A 146 5.26 -12.12 -10.04
N ASP A 147 5.08 -12.71 -11.22
CA ASP A 147 6.20 -13.21 -12.03
C ASP A 147 6.73 -12.11 -12.95
N SER A 148 7.58 -11.25 -12.39
CA SER A 148 8.20 -10.16 -13.15
C SER A 148 9.33 -10.63 -14.09
N GLU A 149 9.86 -11.83 -13.86
CA GLU A 149 10.94 -12.43 -14.65
C GLU A 149 10.39 -12.94 -15.97
N ALA A 150 9.33 -13.76 -15.94
CA ALA A 150 8.64 -14.22 -17.15
C ALA A 150 8.10 -13.03 -17.96
N ALA A 151 7.60 -11.99 -17.27
CA ALA A 151 7.16 -10.77 -17.92
C ALA A 151 8.28 -10.03 -18.67
N PHE A 152 9.47 -9.95 -18.07
CA PHE A 152 10.62 -9.31 -18.69
C PHE A 152 11.14 -10.14 -19.88
N GLU A 153 11.15 -11.46 -19.77
CA GLU A 153 11.48 -12.34 -20.89
C GLU A 153 10.58 -12.12 -22.10
N VAL A 154 9.27 -11.93 -21.88
CA VAL A 154 8.32 -11.59 -22.94
C VAL A 154 8.71 -10.28 -23.66
N ILE A 155 9.20 -9.27 -22.93
CA ILE A 155 9.69 -8.01 -23.51
C ILE A 155 10.94 -8.25 -24.36
N VAL A 156 11.93 -8.97 -23.82
CA VAL A 156 13.19 -9.24 -24.53
C VAL A 156 12.93 -10.02 -25.82
N ARG A 157 12.11 -11.08 -25.75
CA ARG A 157 11.72 -11.86 -26.93
C ARG A 157 10.90 -11.04 -27.92
N HIS A 158 10.05 -10.13 -27.45
CA HIS A 158 9.32 -9.23 -28.34
C HIS A 158 10.28 -8.37 -29.19
N VAL A 159 11.35 -7.84 -28.59
CA VAL A 159 12.36 -7.06 -29.31
C VAL A 159 13.19 -7.94 -30.26
N ILE A 160 13.68 -9.08 -29.79
CA ILE A 160 14.60 -9.91 -30.57
C ILE A 160 13.88 -10.76 -31.62
N GLU A 161 12.81 -11.47 -31.24
CA GLU A 161 12.17 -12.47 -32.09
C GLU A 161 11.07 -11.87 -32.97
N TYR A 162 10.26 -10.96 -32.42
CA TYR A 162 9.15 -10.35 -33.16
C TYR A 162 9.62 -9.17 -34.03
N HIS A 163 10.46 -8.28 -33.50
CA HIS A 163 11.02 -7.17 -34.28
C HIS A 163 12.29 -7.55 -35.05
N GLY A 164 12.97 -8.64 -34.69
CA GLY A 164 14.18 -9.10 -35.38
C GLY A 164 15.43 -8.28 -35.05
N ALA A 165 15.39 -7.46 -33.99
CA ALA A 165 16.51 -6.61 -33.60
C ALA A 165 17.70 -7.45 -33.12
N ARG A 166 18.90 -7.09 -33.58
CA ARG A 166 20.17 -7.76 -33.26
C ARG A 166 21.15 -6.86 -32.55
N GLU A 167 21.18 -5.57 -32.89
CA GLU A 167 21.99 -4.57 -32.18
C GLU A 167 21.21 -4.03 -30.97
N VAL A 168 21.05 -4.86 -29.94
CA VAL A 168 20.21 -4.54 -28.78
C VAL A 168 21.08 -4.06 -27.63
N ASN A 169 20.75 -2.92 -27.04
CA ASN A 169 21.35 -2.47 -25.79
C ASN A 169 20.40 -2.72 -24.62
N PHE A 170 20.97 -2.97 -23.45
CA PHE A 170 20.23 -3.18 -22.21
C PHE A 170 20.65 -2.15 -21.16
N ILE A 171 19.66 -1.49 -20.56
CA ILE A 171 19.87 -0.59 -19.40
C ILE A 171 19.28 -1.29 -18.17
N GLY A 172 20.16 -1.80 -17.32
CA GLY A 172 19.85 -2.45 -16.06
C GLY A 172 19.50 -1.46 -14.94
N GLY A 173 18.95 -1.99 -13.84
CA GLY A 173 18.76 -1.25 -12.60
C GLY A 173 20.04 -1.16 -11.76
N ILE A 174 19.91 -1.14 -10.43
CA ILE A 174 21.06 -1.09 -9.53
C ILE A 174 21.84 -2.40 -9.59
N GLN A 175 23.14 -2.34 -9.85
CA GLN A 175 23.99 -3.53 -9.91
C GLN A 175 24.03 -4.27 -8.56
N GLY A 176 23.87 -5.60 -8.57
CA GLY A 176 23.81 -6.42 -7.35
C GLY A 176 22.43 -6.45 -6.69
N ASN A 177 21.44 -5.75 -7.25
CA ASN A 177 20.04 -5.95 -6.89
C ASN A 177 19.50 -7.21 -7.59
N GLU A 178 18.84 -8.08 -6.82
CA GLU A 178 18.34 -9.37 -7.34
C GLU A 178 17.46 -9.23 -8.59
N ILE A 179 16.55 -8.24 -8.63
CA ILE A 179 15.65 -8.03 -9.77
C ILE A 179 16.44 -7.56 -10.99
N ALA A 180 17.40 -6.64 -10.81
CA ALA A 180 18.23 -6.13 -11.90
C ALA A 180 19.12 -7.23 -12.50
N ASP A 181 19.75 -8.04 -11.64
CA ASP A 181 20.65 -9.11 -12.05
C ASP A 181 19.89 -10.21 -12.80
N LYS A 182 18.71 -10.62 -12.33
CA LYS A 182 17.87 -11.60 -13.03
C LYS A 182 17.38 -11.09 -14.39
N ARG A 183 17.03 -9.81 -14.51
CA ARG A 183 16.67 -9.20 -15.81
C ARG A 183 17.87 -9.22 -16.77
N LEU A 184 19.09 -8.96 -16.30
CA LEU A 184 20.30 -9.08 -17.11
C LEU A 184 20.56 -10.54 -17.54
N GLU A 185 20.33 -11.51 -16.66
CA GLU A 185 20.47 -12.94 -16.99
C GLU A 185 19.48 -13.38 -18.07
N ILE A 186 18.22 -12.94 -17.98
CA ILE A 186 17.20 -13.19 -19.01
C ILE A 186 17.63 -12.59 -20.34
N TYR A 187 18.10 -11.34 -20.35
CA TYR A 187 18.61 -10.69 -21.54
C TYR A 187 19.74 -11.50 -22.20
N LYS A 188 20.75 -11.87 -21.42
CA LYS A 188 21.89 -12.71 -21.87
C LYS A 188 21.41 -14.04 -22.46
N ARG A 189 20.48 -14.71 -21.79
CA ARG A 189 19.95 -16.01 -22.22
C ARG A 189 19.19 -15.90 -23.54
N VAL A 190 18.30 -14.92 -23.69
CA VAL A 190 17.50 -14.78 -24.92
C VAL A 190 18.38 -14.40 -26.12
N LEU A 191 19.46 -13.62 -25.91
CA LEU A 191 20.46 -13.38 -26.95
C LEU A 191 21.14 -14.69 -27.41
N ASP A 192 21.62 -15.50 -26.47
CA ASP A 192 22.30 -16.78 -26.75
C ASP A 192 21.37 -17.75 -27.51
N GLU A 193 20.11 -17.86 -27.09
CA GLU A 193 19.08 -18.68 -27.76
C GLU A 193 18.78 -18.24 -29.21
N ASN A 194 19.11 -16.99 -29.58
CA ASN A 194 18.87 -16.41 -30.90
C ASN A 194 20.16 -16.16 -31.71
N ASP A 195 21.27 -16.77 -31.28
CA ASP A 195 22.60 -16.65 -31.90
C ASP A 195 23.10 -15.19 -32.00
N ILE A 196 22.77 -14.35 -31.00
CA ILE A 196 23.26 -12.97 -30.90
C ILE A 196 24.40 -12.93 -29.86
N PRO A 197 25.62 -12.52 -30.24
CA PRO A 197 26.73 -12.42 -29.29
C PRO A 197 26.43 -11.41 -28.17
N PHE A 198 26.67 -11.81 -26.92
CA PHE A 198 26.62 -10.90 -25.80
C PHE A 198 27.86 -9.99 -25.78
N GLU A 199 27.64 -8.67 -25.75
CA GLU A 199 28.68 -7.65 -25.67
C GLU A 199 28.49 -6.81 -24.40
N GLU A 200 29.48 -6.83 -23.50
CA GLU A 200 29.42 -6.06 -22.24
C GLU A 200 29.26 -4.56 -22.50
N SER A 201 29.80 -4.05 -23.61
CA SER A 201 29.69 -2.63 -24.01
C SER A 201 28.27 -2.19 -24.39
N ARG A 202 27.32 -3.12 -24.49
CA ARG A 202 25.89 -2.85 -24.73
C ARG A 202 25.04 -2.91 -23.47
N VAL A 203 25.69 -3.08 -22.31
CA VAL A 203 25.05 -3.08 -21.00
C VAL A 203 25.46 -1.82 -20.25
N GLY A 204 24.49 -1.09 -19.73
CA GLY A 204 24.69 0.01 -18.80
C GLY A 204 23.73 -0.11 -17.62
N TYR A 205 23.99 0.62 -16.54
CA TYR A 205 23.20 0.57 -15.32
C TYR A 205 22.62 1.97 -15.04
N GLY A 206 21.31 2.11 -15.23
CA GLY A 206 20.58 3.36 -14.99
C GLY A 206 20.01 3.46 -13.57
N ASP A 207 20.30 2.50 -12.70
CA ASP A 207 19.89 2.46 -11.29
C ASP A 207 18.38 2.61 -11.04
N PHE A 208 17.54 2.35 -12.05
CA PHE A 208 16.10 2.61 -12.06
C PHE A 208 15.71 4.10 -12.15
N TRP A 209 16.65 5.00 -12.39
CA TRP A 209 16.46 6.46 -12.32
C TRP A 209 16.93 7.21 -13.58
N ALA A 210 16.39 8.41 -13.77
CA ALA A 210 16.68 9.23 -14.94
C ALA A 210 18.15 9.68 -15.03
N GLY A 211 18.74 10.16 -13.92
CA GLY A 211 20.11 10.70 -13.92
C GLY A 211 21.15 9.72 -14.44
N PRO A 212 21.33 8.55 -13.80
CA PRO A 212 22.28 7.53 -14.27
C PRO A 212 21.93 6.99 -15.67
N THR A 213 20.65 6.95 -16.05
CA THR A 213 20.24 6.54 -17.41
C THR A 213 20.76 7.50 -18.48
N ILE A 214 20.80 8.81 -18.21
CA ILE A 214 21.36 9.80 -19.14
C ILE A 214 22.86 9.55 -19.36
N GLU A 215 23.60 9.24 -18.30
CA GLU A 215 25.03 8.92 -18.37
C GLU A 215 25.28 7.67 -19.23
N VAL A 216 24.47 6.63 -19.04
CA VAL A 216 24.52 5.41 -19.88
C VAL A 216 24.21 5.72 -21.35
N MET A 217 23.24 6.60 -21.62
CA MET A 217 22.88 6.99 -22.98
C MET A 217 23.99 7.79 -23.67
N ASP A 218 24.69 8.66 -22.94
CA ASP A 218 25.87 9.36 -23.48
C ASP A 218 26.95 8.37 -23.92
N GLU A 219 27.17 7.30 -23.14
CA GLU A 219 28.10 6.23 -23.51
C GLU A 219 27.60 5.40 -24.71
N PHE A 220 26.33 5.04 -24.76
CA PHE A 220 25.76 4.23 -25.84
C PHE A 220 25.75 4.97 -27.17
N MET A 221 25.61 6.29 -27.15
CA MET A 221 25.49 7.15 -28.33
C MET A 221 26.82 7.77 -28.77
N GLU A 222 27.95 7.32 -28.20
CA GLU A 222 29.28 7.73 -28.67
C GLU A 222 29.45 7.43 -30.18
N PRO A 223 29.92 8.40 -31.00
CA PRO A 223 30.04 8.21 -32.45
C PRO A 223 30.95 7.06 -32.90
N THR A 224 31.80 6.56 -31.99
CA THR A 224 32.68 5.42 -32.23
C THR A 224 32.00 4.06 -32.08
N LYS A 225 30.78 4.01 -31.53
CA LYS A 225 30.02 2.78 -31.32
C LYS A 225 29.01 2.56 -32.44
N VAL A 226 28.61 1.30 -32.63
CA VAL A 226 27.51 0.94 -33.54
C VAL A 226 26.19 1.32 -32.86
N PRO A 227 25.33 2.14 -33.49
CA PRO A 227 24.04 2.51 -32.92
C PRO A 227 23.16 1.28 -32.63
N PRO A 228 22.40 1.27 -31.53
CA PRO A 228 21.46 0.19 -31.26
C PRO A 228 20.23 0.28 -32.18
N GLU A 229 19.69 -0.87 -32.56
CA GLU A 229 18.36 -1.01 -33.17
C GLU A 229 17.26 -0.96 -32.10
N ALA A 230 17.58 -1.38 -30.87
CA ALA A 230 16.65 -1.37 -29.75
C ALA A 230 17.37 -1.15 -28.41
N ILE A 231 16.67 -0.51 -27.48
CA ILE A 231 17.11 -0.34 -26.09
C ILE A 231 16.04 -0.94 -25.18
N ILE A 232 16.41 -2.00 -24.48
CA ILE A 232 15.57 -2.65 -23.47
C ILE A 232 15.95 -2.09 -22.11
N CYS A 233 15.03 -1.36 -21.48
CA CYS A 233 15.23 -0.83 -20.14
C CYS A 233 14.64 -1.79 -19.11
N ALA A 234 15.33 -1.93 -17.97
CA ALA A 234 14.86 -2.75 -16.87
C ALA A 234 13.65 -2.15 -16.15
N ASN A 235 13.23 -0.91 -16.39
CA ASN A 235 11.94 -0.38 -15.96
C ASN A 235 11.43 0.72 -16.91
N ASP A 236 10.18 1.13 -16.73
CA ASP A 236 9.56 2.17 -17.56
C ASP A 236 10.13 3.58 -17.33
N SER A 237 10.59 3.91 -16.12
CA SER A 237 11.13 5.27 -15.83
C SER A 237 12.40 5.54 -16.62
N MET A 238 13.30 4.55 -16.71
CA MET A 238 14.47 4.62 -17.58
C MET A 238 14.07 4.64 -19.06
N ALA A 239 13.05 3.85 -19.46
CA ALA A 239 12.56 3.86 -20.85
C ALA A 239 12.00 5.23 -21.28
N VAL A 240 11.29 5.93 -20.39
CA VAL A 240 10.85 7.31 -20.60
C VAL A 240 12.06 8.22 -20.79
N THR A 241 13.05 8.14 -19.90
CA THR A 241 14.27 8.94 -19.97
C THR A 241 15.03 8.71 -21.27
N VAL A 242 15.13 7.45 -21.74
CA VAL A 242 15.74 7.12 -23.04
C VAL A 242 14.98 7.78 -24.19
N CYS A 243 13.65 7.72 -24.19
CA CYS A 243 12.85 8.37 -25.24
C CYS A 243 13.06 9.89 -25.26
N ASP A 244 13.07 10.54 -24.09
CA ASP A 244 13.36 11.97 -23.96
C ASP A 244 14.76 12.31 -24.49
N TYR A 245 15.77 11.55 -24.08
CA TYR A 245 17.16 11.73 -24.51
C TYR A 245 17.32 11.64 -26.04
N LEU A 246 16.67 10.66 -26.67
CA LEU A 246 16.71 10.45 -28.12
C LEU A 246 15.96 11.56 -28.86
N ASN A 247 14.80 11.97 -28.36
CA ASN A 247 14.00 13.04 -28.94
C ASN A 247 14.71 14.40 -28.91
N GLU A 248 15.45 14.72 -27.85
CA GLU A 248 16.30 15.92 -27.78
C GLU A 248 17.42 15.96 -28.84
N ARG A 249 17.75 14.81 -29.43
CA ARG A 249 18.78 14.65 -30.48
C ARG A 249 18.17 14.38 -31.85
N ASP A 250 16.88 14.63 -32.02
CA ASP A 250 16.11 14.40 -33.25
C ASP A 250 16.14 12.92 -33.73
N ILE A 251 16.36 11.97 -32.82
CA ILE A 251 16.34 10.52 -33.12
C ILE A 251 14.92 10.00 -32.88
N CYS A 252 14.31 9.44 -33.92
CA CYS A 252 12.91 9.04 -33.90
C CYS A 252 12.71 7.68 -33.23
N VAL A 253 11.92 7.67 -32.15
CA VAL A 253 11.35 6.44 -31.57
C VAL A 253 9.91 6.30 -32.09
N PRO A 254 9.50 5.17 -32.69
CA PRO A 254 10.21 3.90 -32.85
C PRO A 254 10.99 3.75 -34.17
N ASP A 255 10.97 4.75 -35.06
CA ASP A 255 11.38 4.58 -36.47
C ASP A 255 12.88 4.27 -36.65
N GLU A 256 13.74 4.76 -35.76
CA GLU A 256 15.18 4.53 -35.77
C GLU A 256 15.63 3.58 -34.65
N ILE A 257 15.08 3.76 -33.43
CA ILE A 257 15.44 2.97 -32.25
C ILE A 257 14.16 2.55 -31.53
N LEU A 258 14.00 1.26 -31.29
CA LEU A 258 12.92 0.73 -30.46
C LEU A 258 13.26 0.92 -28.99
N VAL A 259 12.27 1.27 -28.16
CA VAL A 259 12.46 1.40 -26.71
C VAL A 259 11.38 0.61 -25.98
N THR A 260 11.78 -0.20 -25.01
CA THR A 260 10.85 -0.97 -24.16
C THR A 260 11.21 -0.85 -22.69
N GLY A 261 10.21 -0.97 -21.82
CA GLY A 261 10.37 -1.05 -20.37
C GLY A 261 9.56 -2.19 -19.76
N ILE A 262 9.36 -2.11 -18.44
CA ILE A 262 8.49 -2.97 -17.64
C ILE A 262 8.00 -2.13 -16.44
N ASP A 263 6.82 -2.49 -15.90
CA ASP A 263 6.15 -2.00 -14.67
C ASP A 263 4.76 -1.40 -14.99
N GLY A 264 4.56 -0.89 -16.20
CA GLY A 264 3.30 -0.30 -16.63
C GLY A 264 3.02 1.05 -16.00
N ILE A 265 4.04 1.83 -15.69
CA ILE A 265 3.86 3.07 -14.93
C ILE A 265 3.06 4.09 -15.73
N ASP A 266 2.31 4.85 -14.96
CA ASP A 266 1.36 5.86 -15.43
C ASP A 266 2.04 6.95 -16.28
N GLU A 267 3.31 7.25 -15.99
CA GLU A 267 4.18 8.15 -16.76
C GLU A 267 4.50 7.59 -18.15
N GLY A 268 5.02 6.36 -18.25
CA GLY A 268 5.35 5.72 -19.53
C GLY A 268 4.14 5.52 -20.44
N VAL A 269 2.97 5.26 -19.85
CA VAL A 269 1.69 5.17 -20.59
C VAL A 269 1.26 6.52 -21.17
N ARG A 270 1.55 7.62 -20.49
CA ARG A 270 1.18 8.99 -20.90
C ARG A 270 2.28 9.72 -21.68
N HIS A 271 3.46 9.11 -21.81
CA HIS A 271 4.56 9.62 -22.60
C HIS A 271 4.25 9.60 -24.11
N PHE A 272 4.99 10.39 -24.91
CA PHE A 272 4.94 10.34 -26.36
C PHE A 272 6.36 10.18 -26.95
N PRO A 273 6.68 9.05 -27.62
CA PRO A 273 5.82 7.89 -27.83
C PRO A 273 5.51 7.16 -26.51
N GLY A 274 4.30 6.63 -26.38
CA GLY A 274 3.94 5.80 -25.22
C GLY A 274 4.81 4.54 -25.15
N ILE A 275 5.25 4.19 -23.94
CA ILE A 275 6.20 3.10 -23.71
C ILE A 275 5.51 1.74 -23.86
N THR A 276 6.16 0.85 -24.61
CA THR A 276 5.84 -0.58 -24.70
C THR A 276 6.43 -1.28 -23.50
N THR A 277 5.58 -1.99 -22.76
CA THR A 277 5.88 -2.44 -21.40
C THR A 277 5.10 -3.71 -21.04
N CYS A 278 5.44 -4.34 -19.92
CA CYS A 278 4.61 -5.36 -19.28
C CYS A 278 3.99 -4.75 -18.01
N ALA A 279 2.66 -4.85 -17.87
CA ALA A 279 1.88 -4.22 -16.81
C ALA A 279 0.97 -5.21 -16.08
N ARG A 280 0.65 -4.92 -14.82
CA ARG A 280 -0.33 -5.70 -14.04
C ARG A 280 -1.75 -5.41 -14.52
N ASP A 281 -2.66 -6.39 -14.37
CA ASP A 281 -4.11 -6.18 -14.54
C ASP A 281 -4.74 -6.07 -13.16
N GLU A 282 -4.66 -4.87 -12.55
CA GLU A 282 -5.03 -4.69 -11.15
C GLU A 282 -6.51 -4.99 -10.88
N ILE A 283 -7.36 -4.89 -11.91
CA ILE A 283 -8.80 -5.21 -11.83
C ILE A 283 -9.01 -6.72 -11.74
N ASN A 284 -8.30 -7.52 -12.54
CA ASN A 284 -8.44 -8.97 -12.47
C ASN A 284 -7.63 -9.57 -11.31
N ASP A 285 -6.48 -9.00 -10.98
CA ASP A 285 -5.66 -9.38 -9.84
C ASP A 285 -6.42 -9.19 -8.53
N SER A 286 -7.08 -8.04 -8.34
CA SER A 286 -7.89 -7.78 -7.14
C SER A 286 -9.04 -8.78 -6.95
N LYS A 287 -9.68 -9.23 -8.03
CA LYS A 287 -10.71 -10.28 -7.96
C LYS A 287 -10.13 -11.59 -7.46
N LYS A 288 -8.97 -12.01 -8.00
CA LYS A 288 -8.26 -13.23 -7.58
C LYS A 288 -7.83 -13.14 -6.11
N ILE A 289 -7.28 -12.00 -5.68
CA ILE A 289 -6.92 -11.76 -4.28
C ILE A 289 -8.16 -11.87 -3.39
N ALA A 290 -9.27 -11.20 -3.74
CA ALA A 290 -10.50 -11.26 -2.97
C ALA A 290 -11.14 -12.67 -2.95
N ASP A 291 -11.02 -13.44 -4.03
CA ASP A 291 -11.44 -14.86 -4.07
C ASP A 291 -10.65 -15.70 -3.06
N ILE A 292 -9.32 -15.53 -3.00
CA ILE A 292 -8.46 -16.22 -2.03
C ILE A 292 -8.84 -15.82 -0.61
N VAL A 293 -8.97 -14.52 -0.34
CA VAL A 293 -9.40 -14.00 0.98
C VAL A 293 -10.74 -14.61 1.41
N GLN A 294 -11.71 -14.68 0.50
CA GLN A 294 -13.01 -15.29 0.80
C GLN A 294 -12.88 -16.79 1.07
N GLN A 295 -12.06 -17.52 0.31
CA GLN A 295 -11.85 -18.95 0.53
C GLN A 295 -11.24 -19.19 1.91
N VAL A 296 -10.14 -18.51 2.23
CA VAL A 296 -9.41 -18.75 3.48
C VAL A 296 -10.19 -18.29 4.71
N SER A 297 -10.89 -17.15 4.63
CA SER A 297 -11.75 -16.65 5.74
C SER A 297 -13.00 -17.52 5.98
N THR A 298 -13.33 -18.44 5.08
CA THR A 298 -14.46 -19.37 5.23
C THR A 298 -14.01 -20.83 5.39
N GLY A 299 -12.75 -21.06 5.77
CA GLY A 299 -12.21 -22.41 5.98
C GLY A 299 -12.07 -23.25 4.71
N LYS A 300 -12.34 -22.68 3.53
CA LYS A 300 -12.22 -23.39 2.25
C LYS A 300 -10.76 -23.51 1.82
N LEU A 301 -10.49 -24.59 1.09
CA LEU A 301 -9.20 -24.82 0.47
C LEU A 301 -8.88 -23.72 -0.55
N ALA A 302 -7.74 -23.06 -0.36
CA ALA A 302 -7.13 -22.13 -1.28
C ALA A 302 -5.67 -22.55 -1.57
N PRO A 303 -5.13 -22.25 -2.77
CA PRO A 303 -3.74 -22.52 -3.08
C PRO A 303 -2.81 -21.70 -2.16
N LYS A 304 -1.74 -22.33 -1.66
CA LYS A 304 -0.74 -21.66 -0.81
C LYS A 304 0.15 -20.67 -1.56
N LEU A 305 0.31 -20.87 -2.87
CA LEU A 305 1.03 -19.97 -3.76
C LEU A 305 0.15 -19.73 -5.00
N THR A 306 -0.11 -18.47 -5.30
CA THR A 306 -0.78 -18.01 -6.51
C THR A 306 0.15 -17.04 -7.22
N ILE A 307 0.44 -17.31 -8.49
CA ILE A 307 1.27 -16.44 -9.32
C ILE A 307 0.34 -15.61 -10.19
N LEU A 308 0.51 -14.29 -10.13
CA LEU A 308 -0.13 -13.31 -10.99
C LEU A 308 0.81 -12.92 -12.12
N GLU A 309 0.25 -12.79 -13.31
CA GLU A 309 1.00 -12.51 -14.53
C GLU A 309 1.01 -11.01 -14.81
N TYR A 310 2.11 -10.51 -15.38
CA TYR A 310 2.06 -9.26 -16.11
C TYR A 310 1.60 -9.54 -17.55
N HIS A 311 1.00 -8.53 -18.17
CA HIS A 311 0.55 -8.60 -19.54
C HIS A 311 1.35 -7.63 -20.41
N LEU A 312 1.80 -8.13 -21.56
CA LEU A 312 2.46 -7.31 -22.57
C LEU A 312 1.49 -6.24 -23.08
N ARG A 313 1.87 -4.99 -22.86
CA ARG A 313 1.17 -3.79 -23.30
C ARG A 313 1.98 -3.13 -24.41
N LEU A 314 1.64 -3.52 -25.64
CA LEU A 314 2.19 -2.92 -26.86
C LEU A 314 1.77 -1.44 -26.96
N SER A 315 2.72 -0.58 -27.34
CA SER A 315 2.51 0.85 -27.47
C SER A 315 3.30 1.42 -28.66
N GLN A 316 3.49 2.75 -28.69
CA GLN A 316 4.13 3.46 -29.79
C GLN A 316 5.65 3.24 -29.84
N SER A 317 6.31 3.05 -28.69
CA SER A 317 7.79 3.00 -28.63
C SER A 317 8.44 1.77 -29.28
N CYS A 318 7.66 0.73 -29.60
CA CYS A 318 8.10 -0.39 -30.45
C CYS A 318 7.48 -0.36 -31.86
N GLY A 319 6.59 0.60 -32.14
CA GLY A 319 5.89 0.71 -33.42
C GLY A 319 4.73 -0.26 -33.63
N CYS A 320 4.44 -1.18 -32.71
CA CYS A 320 3.31 -2.10 -32.81
C CYS A 320 1.94 -1.41 -32.70
N GLN A 321 1.86 -0.25 -32.03
CA GLN A 321 0.64 0.57 -32.01
C GLN A 321 0.91 1.98 -32.53
N ARG A 322 0.08 2.42 -33.48
CA ARG A 322 0.02 3.83 -33.91
C ARG A 322 -1.16 4.51 -33.22
N ASN A 323 -0.93 5.08 -32.04
CA ASN A 323 -1.93 5.98 -31.45
C ASN A 323 -1.85 7.33 -32.16
N HIS A 324 -2.89 7.64 -32.93
CA HIS A 324 -3.05 8.95 -33.57
C HIS A 324 -3.79 9.88 -32.61
N LEU A 325 -3.16 11.02 -32.32
CA LEU A 325 -3.66 12.16 -31.52
C LEU A 325 -3.58 11.97 -30.00
N PHE A 326 -2.46 12.45 -29.45
CA PHE A 326 -2.41 12.91 -28.06
C PHE A 326 -3.05 14.30 -27.99
N ASP A 327 -4.05 14.47 -27.12
CA ASP A 327 -4.59 15.80 -26.80
C ASP A 327 -3.64 16.48 -25.81
N CYS A 328 -2.61 17.13 -26.34
CA CYS A 328 -1.65 17.89 -25.53
C CYS A 328 -2.35 18.92 -24.64
N SER A 329 -3.50 19.46 -25.07
CA SER A 329 -4.26 20.42 -24.28
C SER A 329 -4.81 19.76 -23.02
N ARG A 330 -5.36 18.55 -23.13
CA ARG A 330 -5.87 17.79 -21.98
C ARG A 330 -4.76 17.41 -20.99
N LEU A 331 -3.58 17.04 -21.47
CA LEU A 331 -2.43 16.72 -20.61
C LEU A 331 -1.89 17.96 -19.90
N ILE A 332 -1.69 19.07 -20.63
CA ILE A 332 -1.30 20.35 -20.06
C ILE A 332 -2.34 20.84 -19.04
N MET A 333 -3.63 20.68 -19.33
CA MET A 333 -4.69 20.99 -18.37
C MET A 333 -4.62 20.11 -17.13
N GLY A 334 -4.35 18.81 -17.28
CA GLY A 334 -4.14 17.89 -16.17
C GLY A 334 -2.95 18.28 -15.29
N LEU A 335 -1.79 18.55 -15.89
CA LEU A 335 -0.60 19.01 -15.18
C LEU A 335 -0.83 20.35 -14.48
N ASN A 336 -1.48 21.31 -15.14
CA ASN A 336 -1.82 22.59 -14.52
C ASN A 336 -2.79 22.43 -13.35
N TRP A 337 -3.75 21.52 -13.46
CA TRP A 337 -4.67 21.19 -12.37
C TRP A 337 -3.91 20.58 -11.19
N ASP A 338 -3.05 19.58 -11.43
CA ASP A 338 -2.22 18.96 -10.40
C ASP A 338 -1.34 20.01 -9.71
N MET A 339 -0.66 20.87 -10.48
CA MET A 339 0.20 21.94 -9.93
C MET A 339 -0.60 22.97 -9.12
N ALA A 340 -1.79 23.37 -9.59
CA ALA A 340 -2.67 24.26 -8.84
C ALA A 340 -3.16 23.62 -7.52
N SER A 341 -3.50 22.33 -7.56
CA SER A 341 -3.84 21.55 -6.37
C SER A 341 -2.68 21.47 -5.38
N TYR A 342 -1.45 21.16 -5.84
CA TYR A 342 -0.25 21.15 -4.98
C TYR A 342 -0.01 22.51 -4.31
N HIS A 343 -0.08 23.61 -5.06
CA HIS A 343 0.06 24.95 -4.49
C HIS A 343 -1.02 25.29 -3.45
N SER A 344 -2.27 24.87 -3.68
CA SER A 344 -3.35 25.04 -2.71
C SER A 344 -3.10 24.21 -1.45
N ASN A 345 -2.68 22.96 -1.62
CA ASN A 345 -2.39 22.04 -0.52
C ASN A 345 -1.23 22.53 0.36
N ILE A 346 -0.15 23.06 -0.22
CA ILE A 346 0.98 23.64 0.53
C ILE A 346 0.51 24.81 1.41
N ARG A 347 -0.33 25.71 0.87
CA ARG A 347 -0.88 26.83 1.63
C ARG A 347 -1.82 26.36 2.75
N TYR A 348 -2.62 25.33 2.46
CA TYR A 348 -3.52 24.72 3.44
C TYR A 348 -2.73 24.09 4.59
N TYR A 349 -1.70 23.31 4.27
CA TYR A 349 -0.77 22.71 5.24
C TYR A 349 -0.09 23.77 6.12
N ALA A 350 0.46 24.84 5.53
CA ALA A 350 1.14 25.88 6.30
C ALA A 350 0.23 26.55 7.34
N LYS A 351 -1.02 26.88 6.96
CA LYS A 351 -2.01 27.46 7.89
C LYS A 351 -2.44 26.49 8.99
N MET A 352 -2.64 25.23 8.62
CA MET A 352 -3.00 24.17 9.58
C MET A 352 -1.88 23.97 10.61
N SER A 353 -0.63 23.90 10.15
CA SER A 353 0.54 23.76 11.02
C SER A 353 0.69 24.95 11.98
N GLU A 354 0.52 26.19 11.48
CA GLU A 354 0.51 27.40 12.32
C GLU A 354 -0.60 27.35 13.38
N ALA A 355 -1.82 26.96 12.99
CA ALA A 355 -2.94 26.84 13.91
C ALA A 355 -2.71 25.79 15.02
N PHE A 356 -2.13 24.64 14.67
CA PHE A 356 -1.77 23.61 15.64
C PHE A 356 -0.66 24.05 16.60
N LEU A 357 0.32 24.82 16.15
CA LEU A 357 1.37 25.39 17.01
C LEU A 357 0.83 26.46 17.96
N ASP A 358 -0.10 27.30 17.49
CA ASP A 358 -0.74 28.35 18.29
C ASP A 358 -1.86 27.83 19.21
N CYS A 359 -2.16 26.53 19.15
CA CYS A 359 -3.18 25.91 19.97
C CYS A 359 -2.75 25.93 21.45
N LYS A 360 -3.53 26.59 22.32
CA LYS A 360 -3.20 26.77 23.75
C LYS A 360 -4.15 26.07 24.71
N ASP A 361 -5.34 25.71 24.27
CA ASP A 361 -6.38 25.12 25.11
C ASP A 361 -7.30 24.18 24.31
N ASP A 362 -8.15 23.45 25.02
CA ASP A 362 -9.09 22.49 24.44
C ASP A 362 -10.12 23.13 23.50
N SER A 363 -10.46 24.41 23.72
CA SER A 363 -11.42 25.12 22.87
C SER A 363 -10.79 25.46 21.52
N ALA A 364 -9.54 25.93 21.51
CA ALA A 364 -8.75 26.13 20.30
C ALA A 364 -8.55 24.80 19.56
N PHE A 365 -8.22 23.73 20.28
CA PHE A 365 -8.04 22.40 19.70
C PHE A 365 -9.30 21.90 18.99
N LYS A 366 -10.47 21.98 19.63
CA LYS A 366 -11.75 21.61 19.00
C LYS A 366 -12.06 22.44 17.76
N LYS A 367 -11.71 23.73 17.75
CA LYS A 367 -11.88 24.60 16.59
C LYS A 367 -10.97 24.19 15.44
N ILE A 368 -9.72 23.84 15.72
CA ILE A 368 -8.76 23.34 14.72
C ILE A 368 -9.25 22.03 14.14
N LEU A 369 -9.69 21.07 14.97
CA LEU A 369 -10.29 19.84 14.46
C LEU A 369 -11.53 20.12 13.61
N PHE A 370 -12.38 21.07 14.01
CA PHE A 370 -13.56 21.43 13.23
C PHE A 370 -13.19 21.97 11.84
N GLU A 371 -12.15 22.79 11.75
CA GLU A 371 -11.70 23.42 10.51
C GLU A 371 -10.89 22.48 9.61
N TYR A 372 -10.00 21.67 10.19
CA TYR A 372 -8.96 20.95 9.45
C TYR A 372 -9.10 19.42 9.46
N MET A 373 -9.75 18.82 10.46
CA MET A 373 -9.92 17.36 10.47
C MET A 373 -10.80 16.94 9.28
N PRO A 374 -10.43 15.92 8.51
CA PRO A 374 -11.23 15.47 7.37
C PRO A 374 -12.66 15.10 7.76
N GLU A 375 -13.62 15.39 6.89
CA GLU A 375 -15.00 14.95 7.08
C GLU A 375 -15.08 13.42 6.92
N GLY A 376 -15.88 12.73 7.73
CA GLY A 376 -15.90 11.27 7.69
C GLY A 376 -14.67 10.65 8.35
N SER A 377 -14.17 11.26 9.42
CA SER A 377 -13.01 10.75 10.16
C SER A 377 -13.18 10.87 11.66
N PHE A 378 -12.29 10.21 12.39
CA PHE A 378 -12.15 10.34 13.82
C PHE A 378 -10.68 10.25 14.23
N ILE A 379 -10.35 10.82 15.39
CA ILE A 379 -9.06 10.58 16.05
C ILE A 379 -9.33 10.00 17.45
N CYS A 380 -8.47 9.09 17.87
CA CYS A 380 -8.43 8.52 19.21
C CYS A 380 -7.07 8.88 19.81
N ILE A 381 -7.06 9.61 20.91
CA ILE A 381 -5.85 10.10 21.58
C ILE A 381 -5.67 9.34 22.89
N ASN A 382 -4.45 8.86 23.14
CA ASN A 382 -4.05 8.21 24.38
C ASN A 382 -4.34 9.11 25.60
N SER A 383 -4.83 8.51 26.68
CA SER A 383 -5.18 9.26 27.90
C SER A 383 -3.96 9.89 28.60
N ASP A 384 -2.78 9.32 28.39
CA ASP A 384 -1.48 9.80 28.88
C ASP A 384 -0.74 10.64 27.84
N LEU A 385 -1.38 10.95 26.70
CA LEU A 385 -0.79 11.63 25.53
C LEU A 385 0.46 10.93 24.97
N GLY A 386 0.67 9.64 25.27
CA GLY A 386 1.83 8.90 24.77
C GLY A 386 3.14 9.14 25.53
N ILE A 387 3.13 9.87 26.66
CA ILE A 387 4.35 10.14 27.44
C ILE A 387 4.91 8.84 28.01
N GLY A 388 6.10 8.44 27.56
CA GLY A 388 6.80 7.24 28.01
C GLY A 388 6.37 5.95 27.31
N LYS A 389 5.47 6.02 26.32
CA LYS A 389 5.08 4.89 25.48
C LYS A 389 6.02 4.81 24.27
N LYS A 390 6.98 3.89 24.34
CA LYS A 390 7.95 3.62 23.27
C LYS A 390 7.61 2.30 22.59
N THR A 391 7.64 2.28 21.27
CA THR A 391 7.73 1.04 20.50
C THR A 391 9.17 0.53 20.57
N ALA A 392 9.37 -0.76 20.86
CA ALA A 392 10.70 -1.27 21.21
C ALA A 392 11.53 -1.70 19.99
N ASN A 393 12.81 -1.31 19.97
CA ASN A 393 13.79 -1.46 18.87
C ASN A 393 14.12 -2.90 18.39
N SER A 394 13.48 -3.95 18.91
CA SER A 394 13.82 -5.34 18.55
C SER A 394 12.72 -6.37 18.78
N HIS A 395 11.73 -6.03 19.60
CA HIS A 395 10.51 -6.79 19.80
C HIS A 395 9.40 -5.77 19.99
N PHE A 396 8.33 -5.83 19.20
CA PHE A 396 7.06 -5.25 19.65
C PHE A 396 6.81 -5.75 21.07
N TYR A 397 6.23 -4.93 21.95
CA TYR A 397 5.95 -5.23 23.36
C TYR A 397 7.12 -5.04 24.35
N GLN A 398 7.28 -3.79 24.80
CA GLN A 398 7.58 -3.53 26.23
C GLN A 398 6.41 -2.85 26.94
N ASP A 399 5.67 -1.99 26.24
CA ASP A 399 4.40 -1.39 26.65
C ASP A 399 3.46 -1.27 25.44
N ASN A 400 2.17 -1.57 25.60
CA ASN A 400 1.18 -1.40 24.53
C ASN A 400 1.11 0.08 24.10
N ALA A 401 1.27 0.37 22.81
CA ALA A 401 1.32 1.74 22.26
C ALA A 401 0.03 2.54 22.52
N PHE A 402 -1.10 1.85 22.70
CA PHE A 402 -2.41 2.47 22.94
C PHE A 402 -2.91 2.24 24.37
N THR A 403 -3.46 3.28 24.98
CA THR A 403 -4.06 3.17 26.32
C THR A 403 -5.40 2.44 26.27
N PRO A 404 -5.76 1.62 27.29
CA PRO A 404 -7.03 0.87 27.28
C PRO A 404 -8.28 1.74 27.09
N ARG A 405 -8.20 3.00 27.54
CA ARG A 405 -9.20 4.04 27.29
C ARG A 405 -8.53 5.24 26.62
N MET A 406 -9.13 5.70 25.54
CA MET A 406 -8.66 6.83 24.74
C MET A 406 -9.74 7.90 24.65
N LYS A 407 -9.33 9.15 24.45
CA LYS A 407 -10.24 10.25 24.14
C LYS A 407 -10.46 10.30 22.65
N SER A 408 -11.70 10.12 22.19
CA SER A 408 -12.01 10.20 20.76
C SER A 408 -12.69 11.50 20.37
N PHE A 409 -12.44 11.93 19.13
CA PHE A 409 -13.12 13.05 18.46
C PHE A 409 -13.54 12.59 17.08
N THR A 410 -14.84 12.52 16.82
CA THR A 410 -15.42 12.05 15.55
C THR A 410 -16.06 13.21 14.80
N LYS A 411 -15.71 13.41 13.52
CA LYS A 411 -16.32 14.44 12.65
C LYS A 411 -17.20 13.83 11.59
N LEU A 412 -18.50 14.06 11.74
CA LEU A 412 -19.55 13.60 10.84
C LEU A 412 -20.63 14.66 10.66
N ASN A 413 -21.10 14.81 9.44
CA ASN A 413 -22.08 15.80 9.00
C ASN A 413 -21.74 17.22 9.49
N GLY A 414 -20.46 17.60 9.41
CA GLY A 414 -19.97 18.91 9.85
C GLY A 414 -20.09 19.15 11.36
N LYS A 415 -20.12 18.10 12.19
CA LYS A 415 -20.16 18.19 13.65
C LYS A 415 -19.07 17.34 14.26
N ILE A 416 -18.50 17.81 15.38
CA ILE A 416 -17.54 17.04 16.19
C ILE A 416 -18.21 16.54 17.45
N THR A 417 -18.14 15.22 17.66
CA THR A 417 -18.55 14.54 18.89
C THR A 417 -17.30 14.05 19.61
N ALA A 418 -17.21 14.31 20.92
CA ALA A 418 -16.11 13.83 21.74
C ALA A 418 -16.62 12.86 22.81
N GLU A 419 -15.94 11.73 22.96
CA GLU A 419 -16.32 10.65 23.88
C GLU A 419 -15.09 9.89 24.37
N ASP A 420 -15.31 8.88 25.22
CA ASP A 420 -14.26 7.94 25.62
C ASP A 420 -14.41 6.67 24.79
N CYS A 421 -13.32 6.20 24.19
CA CYS A 421 -13.28 5.03 23.33
C CYS A 421 -12.38 3.95 23.96
N PRO A 422 -12.90 2.75 24.26
CA PRO A 422 -12.06 1.60 24.56
C PRO A 422 -11.25 1.20 23.33
N VAL A 423 -9.94 0.99 23.46
CA VAL A 423 -9.06 0.66 22.32
C VAL A 423 -9.52 -0.59 21.56
N GLU A 424 -10.04 -1.59 22.28
CA GLU A 424 -10.54 -2.87 21.73
C GLU A 424 -11.68 -2.67 20.71
N LYS A 425 -12.43 -1.56 20.79
CA LYS A 425 -13.50 -1.26 19.83
C LYS A 425 -12.97 -0.77 18.49
N ILE A 426 -11.77 -0.17 18.46
CA ILE A 426 -11.12 0.52 17.33
C ILE A 426 -11.93 1.73 16.80
N ILE A 427 -13.23 1.57 16.60
CA ILE A 427 -14.14 2.59 16.11
C ILE A 427 -14.95 3.18 17.29
N PRO A 428 -14.99 4.52 17.44
CA PRO A 428 -15.83 5.19 18.42
C PRO A 428 -17.34 4.92 18.21
N GLU A 429 -18.14 5.03 19.28
CA GLU A 429 -19.60 4.87 19.23
C GLU A 429 -20.24 5.90 18.30
N ALA A 430 -19.74 7.13 18.28
CA ALA A 430 -20.19 8.18 17.35
C ALA A 430 -20.02 7.79 15.86
N GLY A 431 -19.09 6.88 15.55
CA GLY A 431 -18.83 6.36 14.20
C GLY A 431 -19.71 5.18 13.79
N THR A 432 -20.49 4.61 14.73
CA THR A 432 -21.24 3.36 14.47
C THR A 432 -22.34 3.50 13.42
N GLY A 433 -22.85 4.72 13.20
CA GLY A 433 -23.89 5.02 12.21
C GLY A 433 -23.37 5.26 10.79
N VAL A 434 -22.06 5.16 10.57
CA VAL A 434 -21.46 5.24 9.24
C VAL A 434 -21.71 3.93 8.48
N SER A 435 -21.89 4.00 7.15
CA SER A 435 -22.19 2.83 6.33
C SER A 435 -21.12 1.74 6.49
N ASP A 436 -21.56 0.51 6.72
CA ASP A 436 -20.69 -0.67 6.82
C ASP A 436 -20.09 -1.09 5.46
N ASP A 437 -20.42 -0.39 4.38
CA ASP A 437 -19.83 -0.59 3.05
C ASP A 437 -18.65 0.36 2.77
N MET A 438 -18.27 1.19 3.74
CA MET A 438 -17.09 2.05 3.66
C MET A 438 -15.94 1.47 4.49
N PRO A 439 -14.81 1.08 3.87
CA PRO A 439 -13.62 0.68 4.61
C PRO A 439 -13.15 1.78 5.55
N VAL A 440 -12.54 1.39 6.66
CA VAL A 440 -11.93 2.31 7.63
C VAL A 440 -10.42 2.22 7.51
N ILE A 441 -9.77 3.30 7.06
CA ILE A 441 -8.31 3.41 7.12
C ILE A 441 -7.90 3.94 8.49
N LEU A 442 -7.03 3.21 9.15
CA LEU A 442 -6.43 3.51 10.43
C LEU A 442 -4.97 3.90 10.18
N LEU A 443 -4.59 5.07 10.70
CA LEU A 443 -3.28 5.68 10.56
C LEU A 443 -2.76 6.04 11.97
N PRO A 444 -1.47 5.86 12.25
CA PRO A 444 -0.89 6.20 13.54
C PRO A 444 -0.85 7.72 13.74
N LEU A 445 -0.91 8.17 15.00
CA LEU A 445 -0.59 9.53 15.43
C LEU A 445 0.61 9.44 16.37
N HIS A 446 1.75 10.00 16.02
CA HIS A 446 2.99 9.81 16.77
C HIS A 446 4.00 10.95 16.58
N PHE A 447 4.92 11.09 17.52
CA PHE A 447 6.08 11.97 17.38
C PHE A 447 7.37 11.21 17.66
N GLY A 448 8.10 10.87 16.59
CA GLY A 448 9.14 9.86 16.64
C GLY A 448 8.54 8.53 17.10
N GLU A 449 9.15 7.90 18.10
CA GLU A 449 8.70 6.64 18.71
C GLU A 449 7.53 6.80 19.70
N ASN A 450 7.13 8.04 20.03
CA ASN A 450 6.09 8.29 21.03
C ASN A 450 4.70 8.31 20.36
N VAL A 451 3.89 7.29 20.66
CA VAL A 451 2.57 7.12 20.05
C VAL A 451 1.52 7.90 20.84
N THR A 452 0.92 8.91 20.20
CA THR A 452 -0.15 9.73 20.78
C THR A 452 -1.54 9.13 20.58
N GLY A 453 -1.70 8.24 19.62
CA GLY A 453 -2.98 7.63 19.29
C GLY A 453 -3.07 7.21 17.82
N TYR A 454 -4.27 7.24 17.26
CA TYR A 454 -4.51 6.91 15.86
C TYR A 454 -5.67 7.73 15.28
N MET A 455 -5.68 7.87 13.97
CA MET A 455 -6.75 8.45 13.17
C MET A 455 -7.46 7.34 12.39
N GLY A 456 -8.79 7.38 12.33
CA GLY A 456 -9.59 6.56 11.44
C GLY A 456 -10.32 7.39 10.39
N LEU A 457 -10.38 6.91 9.16
CA LEU A 457 -11.04 7.56 8.02
C LEU A 457 -11.96 6.57 7.31
N TRP A 458 -13.25 6.90 7.21
CA TRP A 458 -14.17 6.14 6.36
C TRP A 458 -14.03 6.59 4.92
N ILE A 459 -13.77 5.65 4.01
CA ILE A 459 -13.52 5.97 2.61
C ILE A 459 -14.68 5.54 1.71
N ASP A 460 -15.16 6.50 0.92
CA ASP A 460 -16.02 6.22 -0.22
C ASP A 460 -15.18 5.83 -1.44
N LEU A 461 -15.20 4.54 -1.77
CA LEU A 461 -14.47 3.96 -2.91
C LEU A 461 -15.04 4.41 -4.28
N GLY A 462 -16.17 5.13 -4.31
CA GLY A 462 -16.73 5.76 -5.51
C GLY A 462 -15.87 6.92 -6.04
N HIS A 463 -15.01 7.49 -5.21
CA HIS A 463 -14.09 8.57 -5.56
C HIS A 463 -12.63 8.10 -5.56
N LYS A 464 -11.74 8.88 -6.16
CA LYS A 464 -10.30 8.61 -6.09
C LYS A 464 -9.84 8.81 -4.64
N MET A 465 -9.16 7.81 -4.08
CA MET A 465 -8.53 7.92 -2.77
C MET A 465 -7.40 8.96 -2.86
N ASP A 466 -7.56 10.10 -2.22
CA ASP A 466 -6.56 11.16 -2.14
C ASP A 466 -6.17 11.35 -0.67
N MET A 467 -5.03 10.76 -0.29
CA MET A 467 -4.53 10.76 1.08
C MET A 467 -3.75 12.02 1.44
N ASN A 468 -3.46 12.92 0.48
CA ASN A 468 -2.58 14.06 0.72
C ASN A 468 -3.05 14.94 1.88
N ASN A 469 -4.34 15.34 1.88
CA ASN A 469 -4.89 16.18 2.95
C ASN A 469 -4.91 15.48 4.31
N VAL A 470 -5.07 14.16 4.31
CA VAL A 470 -5.05 13.33 5.54
C VAL A 470 -3.63 13.29 6.09
N ILE A 471 -2.65 12.99 5.25
CA ILE A 471 -1.23 12.94 5.63
C ILE A 471 -0.76 14.32 6.11
N TYR A 472 -1.13 15.40 5.42
CA TYR A 472 -0.83 16.76 5.88
C TYR A 472 -1.43 17.05 7.26
N PHE A 473 -2.65 16.58 7.52
CA PHE A 473 -3.28 16.72 8.83
C PHE A 473 -2.52 15.94 9.91
N LEU A 474 -2.20 14.66 9.65
CA LEU A 474 -1.41 13.82 10.55
C LEU A 474 -0.08 14.48 10.90
N ARG A 475 0.72 14.84 9.89
CA ARG A 475 2.03 15.46 10.10
C ARG A 475 1.93 16.80 10.84
N SER A 476 0.88 17.58 10.64
CA SER A 476 0.67 18.84 11.39
C SER A 476 0.29 18.58 12.85
N PHE A 477 -0.56 17.58 13.09
CA PHE A 477 -0.96 17.15 14.42
C PHE A 477 0.24 16.61 15.20
N ASP A 478 1.00 15.69 14.61
CA ASP A 478 2.16 15.01 15.19
C ASP A 478 3.25 15.99 15.62
N ASN A 479 3.60 16.95 14.74
CA ASN A 479 4.58 17.99 15.06
C ASN A 479 4.15 18.87 16.24
N SER A 480 2.86 19.20 16.35
CA SER A 480 2.33 19.98 17.47
C SER A 480 2.26 19.17 18.77
N ALA A 481 1.87 17.89 18.69
CA ALA A 481 1.87 16.99 19.83
C ALA A 481 3.29 16.82 20.39
N GLY A 482 4.28 16.62 19.52
CA GLY A 482 5.70 16.56 19.88
C GLY A 482 6.20 17.83 20.57
N TYR A 483 5.86 19.01 20.05
CA TYR A 483 6.21 20.28 20.70
C TYR A 483 5.66 20.36 22.13
N ARG A 484 4.42 19.92 22.36
CA ARG A 484 3.82 19.91 23.70
C ARG A 484 4.47 18.88 24.62
N MET A 485 4.79 17.69 24.14
CA MET A 485 5.50 16.68 24.92
C MET A 485 6.87 17.17 25.39
N ALA A 486 7.61 17.89 24.56
CA ALA A 486 8.91 18.45 24.92
C ALA A 486 8.85 19.55 26.01
N HIS A 487 7.65 20.08 26.29
CA HIS A 487 7.40 21.14 27.26
C HIS A 487 6.61 20.69 28.50
N LEU A 488 6.27 19.40 28.60
CA LEU A 488 5.71 18.73 29.79
C LEU A 488 6.83 18.01 30.55
#